data_AF-A0A7Y5Q898-F1
#
_entry.id   AF-A0A7Y5Q898-F1
#
_cell.length_a   1.000
_cell.length_b   1.000
_cell.length_c   1.000
_cell.angle_alpha   90.00
_cell.angle_beta   90.00
_cell.angle_gamma   90.00
#
_symmetry.space_group_name_H-M   'P 1'
#
loop_
_entity.id
_entity.type
_entity.pdbx_description
1 polymer ?
#
loop_
_entity_poly.entity_id
_entity_poly.type
_entity_poly.pdbx_seq_one_letter_code
_entity_poly.pdbx_strand_id
1 'polypeptide(L)'
;MISQTAEYALRAIVCLAAQPEGRLTTPQIAGATRVPAGYLSKVLQLLGRAGLVRSQRGLGGGFVLARPAELISVLDVVNAVDPIQRITGCPLELA
;
A
#
# COMPACT_ATOMS: atom_id res chain seq x y z
N MET A 1 10.71 10.85 -9.54
CA MET A 1 10.30 9.51 -10.01
C MET A 1 9.59 8.81 -8.86
N ILE A 2 8.54 8.04 -9.16
CA ILE A 2 7.88 7.19 -8.14
C ILE A 2 8.75 5.96 -7.93
N SER A 3 9.04 5.61 -6.67
CA SER A 3 9.85 4.41 -6.36
C SER A 3 9.11 3.12 -6.71
N GLN A 4 9.85 2.06 -7.00
CA GLN A 4 9.26 0.75 -7.28
C GLN A 4 8.43 0.23 -6.10
N THR A 5 8.83 0.55 -4.86
CA THR A 5 8.08 0.23 -3.65
C THR A 5 6.72 0.92 -3.63
N ALA A 6 6.67 2.22 -3.97
CA ALA A 6 5.42 2.97 -4.08
C ALA A 6 4.52 2.41 -5.18
N GLU A 7 5.09 2.03 -6.33
CA GLU A 7 4.33 1.37 -7.39
C GLU A 7 3.71 0.04 -6.92
N TYR A 8 4.48 -0.80 -6.23
CA TYR A 8 3.98 -2.07 -5.69
C TYR A 8 2.90 -1.88 -4.63
N ALA A 9 3.05 -0.85 -3.78
CA ALA A 9 2.03 -0.49 -2.79
C ALA A 9 0.73 -0.07 -3.46
N LEU A 10 0.79 0.76 -4.51
CA LEU A 10 -0.37 1.19 -5.29
C LEU A 10 -1.08 0.00 -5.94
N ARG A 11 -0.33 -0.89 -6.59
CA ARG A 11 -0.90 -2.11 -7.19
C ARG A 11 -1.60 -2.99 -6.16
N ALA A 12 -1.02 -3.15 -4.97
CA ALA A 12 -1.62 -3.93 -3.88
C ALA A 12 -2.92 -3.29 -3.37
N ILE A 13 -2.95 -1.98 -3.17
CA ILE A 13 -4.15 -1.25 -2.72
C ILE A 13 -5.27 -1.34 -3.76
N VAL A 14 -4.97 -1.14 -5.04
CA VAL A 14 -5.96 -1.28 -6.13
C VAL A 14 -6.48 -2.71 -6.21
N CYS A 15 -5.61 -3.71 -6.07
CA CYS A 15 -6.02 -5.11 -6.06
C CYS A 15 -6.98 -5.43 -4.91
N LEU A 16 -6.73 -4.89 -3.70
CA LEU A 16 -7.61 -5.06 -2.55
C LEU A 16 -8.91 -4.25 -2.70
N ALA A 17 -8.86 -3.06 -3.29
CA ALA A 17 -10.04 -2.23 -3.57
C ALA A 17 -11.02 -2.90 -4.54
N ALA A 18 -10.50 -3.67 -5.50
CA ALA A 18 -11.31 -4.44 -6.46
C ALA A 18 -11.98 -5.68 -5.84
N GLN A 19 -11.71 -6.01 -4.57
CA GLN A 19 -12.26 -7.16 -3.85
C GLN A 19 -12.86 -6.72 -2.50
N PRO A 20 -13.90 -5.87 -2.48
CA PRO A 20 -14.40 -5.24 -1.26
C PRO A 20 -14.94 -6.23 -0.21
N GLU A 21 -15.45 -7.38 -0.63
CA GLU A 21 -16.01 -8.40 0.27
C GLU A 21 -15.03 -9.55 0.60
N GLY A 22 -13.85 -9.54 -0.03
CA GLY A 22 -12.89 -10.64 0.03
C GLY A 22 -11.62 -10.29 0.80
N ARG A 23 -11.05 -11.28 1.50
CA ARG A 23 -9.66 -11.22 1.97
C ARG A 23 -8.77 -11.90 0.97
N LEU A 24 -7.65 -11.26 0.62
CA LEU A 24 -6.66 -11.84 -0.27
C LEU A 24 -5.39 -12.22 0.49
N THR A 25 -4.91 -13.44 0.29
CA THR A 25 -3.61 -13.87 0.80
C THR A 25 -2.47 -13.21 0.01
N THR A 26 -1.27 -13.14 0.61
CA THR A 26 -0.09 -12.59 -0.10
C THR A 26 0.17 -13.26 -1.46
N PRO A 27 0.08 -14.60 -1.62
CA PRO A 27 0.24 -15.24 -2.93
C PRO A 27 -0.81 -14.80 -3.96
N GLN A 28 -2.07 -14.63 -3.56
CA GLN A 28 -3.14 -14.16 -4.44
C GLN A 28 -2.88 -12.73 -4.92
N ILE A 29 -2.51 -11.83 -3.99
CA ILE A 29 -2.18 -10.44 -4.33
C ILE A 29 -0.93 -10.40 -5.23
N ALA A 30 0.10 -11.20 -4.94
CA ALA A 30 1.32 -11.27 -5.75
C ALA A 30 1.03 -11.71 -7.19
N GLY A 31 0.21 -12.74 -7.37
CA GLY A 31 -0.22 -13.21 -8.69
C GLY A 31 -1.00 -12.14 -9.46
N ALA A 32 -1.93 -11.44 -8.81
CA ALA A 32 -2.75 -10.41 -9.45
C ALA A 32 -1.96 -9.13 -9.79
N THR A 33 -0.94 -8.80 -9.00
CA THR A 33 -0.21 -7.52 -9.10
C THR A 33 1.16 -7.62 -9.80
N ARG A 34 1.61 -8.85 -10.09
CA ARG A 34 2.96 -9.15 -10.60
C ARG A 34 4.06 -8.59 -9.70
N VAL A 35 3.82 -8.57 -8.39
CA VAL A 35 4.81 -8.18 -7.37
C VAL A 35 5.43 -9.45 -6.78
N PRO A 36 6.77 -9.54 -6.67
CA PRO A 36 7.41 -10.69 -6.03
C PRO A 36 6.87 -10.92 -4.61
N ALA A 37 6.38 -12.14 -4.30
CA ALA A 37 5.68 -12.43 -3.06
C ALA A 37 6.50 -12.11 -1.78
N GLY A 38 7.82 -12.37 -1.83
CA GLY A 38 8.73 -12.04 -0.74
C GLY A 38 8.78 -10.53 -0.45
N TYR A 39 8.79 -9.71 -1.52
CA TYR A 39 8.79 -8.26 -1.38
C TYR A 39 7.41 -7.72 -1.00
N LEU A 40 6.34 -8.29 -1.55
CA LEU A 40 4.97 -7.89 -1.26
C LEU A 40 4.64 -8.00 0.22
N SER A 41 5.17 -9.02 0.92
CA SER A 41 4.99 -9.17 2.37
C SER A 41 5.49 -7.94 3.14
N LYS A 42 6.64 -7.39 2.74
CA LYS A 42 7.19 -6.16 3.33
C LYS A 42 6.29 -4.95 3.04
N VAL A 43 5.82 -4.82 1.79
CA VAL A 43 4.92 -3.73 1.37
C VAL A 43 3.60 -3.77 2.16
N LEU A 44 2.97 -4.94 2.28
CA LEU A 44 1.72 -5.11 3.02
C LEU A 44 1.89 -4.84 4.53
N GLN A 45 3.05 -5.14 5.10
CA GLN A 45 3.35 -4.76 6.50
C GLN A 45 3.43 -3.24 6.68
N LEU A 46 4.08 -2.52 5.76
CA LEU A 46 4.17 -1.05 5.80
C LEU A 46 2.78 -0.42 5.66
N LEU A 47 1.98 -0.89 4.70
CA LEU A 47 0.59 -0.47 4.52
C LEU A 47 -0.27 -0.77 5.76
N GLY A 48 -0.03 -1.90 6.43
CA GLY A 48 -0.73 -2.27 7.66
C GLY A 48 -0.37 -1.36 8.83
N ARG A 49 0.91 -1.00 8.98
CA ARG A 49 1.37 -0.03 9.98
C ARG A 49 0.80 1.37 9.75
N ALA A 50 0.63 1.77 8.50
CA ALA A 50 -0.04 3.01 8.12
C ALA A 50 -1.58 2.96 8.26
N GLY A 51 -2.14 1.82 8.67
CA GLY A 51 -3.58 1.66 8.86
C GLY A 51 -4.38 1.65 7.55
N LEU A 52 -3.74 1.34 6.41
CA LEU A 52 -4.39 1.28 5.10
C LEU A 52 -4.97 -0.11 4.80
N VAL A 53 -4.35 -1.15 5.34
CA VAL A 53 -4.82 -2.54 5.24
C VAL A 53 -4.89 -3.19 6.62
N ARG A 54 -5.78 -4.17 6.76
CA ARG A 54 -5.85 -5.07 7.93
C ARG A 54 -5.45 -6.46 7.50
N SER A 55 -4.77 -7.18 8.40
CA SER A 55 -4.44 -8.59 8.20
C SER A 55 -5.15 -9.47 9.21
N GLN A 56 -5.57 -10.65 8.78
CA GLN A 56 -6.07 -11.71 9.64
C GLN A 56 -5.22 -12.97 9.46
N ARG A 57 -4.88 -13.62 10.58
CA ARG A 57 -4.18 -14.91 10.60
C ARG A 57 -5.18 -16.07 10.60
N GLY A 58 -4.70 -17.26 10.22
CA GLY A 58 -5.46 -18.52 10.28
C GLY A 58 -6.16 -18.89 8.97
N LEU A 59 -7.01 -19.92 9.05
CA LEU A 59 -7.81 -20.40 7.92
C LEU A 59 -8.76 -19.27 7.46
N GLY A 60 -8.75 -18.93 6.17
CA GLY A 60 -9.49 -17.78 5.65
C GLY A 60 -8.88 -16.40 6.02
N GLY A 61 -7.62 -16.40 6.47
CA GLY A 61 -6.82 -15.19 6.69
C GLY A 61 -6.42 -14.50 5.38
N GLY A 62 -5.76 -13.36 5.50
CA GLY A 62 -5.38 -12.51 4.37
C GLY A 62 -5.45 -11.03 4.70
N PHE A 63 -5.42 -10.21 3.66
CA PHE A 63 -5.47 -8.76 3.73
C PHE A 63 -6.76 -8.21 3.14
N VAL A 64 -7.22 -7.11 3.69
CA VAL A 64 -8.36 -6.30 3.22
C VAL A 64 -8.05 -4.83 3.49
N LEU A 65 -8.69 -3.90 2.78
CA LEU A 65 -8.58 -2.47 3.11
C LEU A 65 -9.11 -2.20 4.52
N ALA A 66 -8.46 -1.29 5.23
CA ALA A 66 -8.85 -0.92 6.59
C ALA A 66 -10.03 0.06 6.64
N ARG A 67 -10.33 0.71 5.51
CA ARG A 67 -11.40 1.68 5.27
C ARG A 67 -11.80 1.66 3.77
N PRO A 68 -12.96 2.22 3.37
CA PRO A 68 -13.36 2.32 1.97
C PRO A 68 -12.28 2.93 1.08
N ALA A 69 -12.14 2.44 -0.16
CA ALA A 69 -11.10 2.89 -1.10
C ALA A 69 -11.19 4.38 -1.42
N GLU A 70 -12.40 4.95 -1.44
CA GLU A 70 -12.68 6.38 -1.65
C GLU A 70 -12.03 7.28 -0.59
N LEU A 71 -11.72 6.72 0.59
CA LEU A 71 -11.05 7.43 1.69
C LEU A 71 -9.54 7.19 1.73
N ILE A 72 -8.98 6.51 0.72
CA ILE A 72 -7.53 6.23 0.61
C ILE A 72 -6.99 7.01 -0.58
N SER A 73 -6.25 8.08 -0.30
CA SER A 73 -5.59 8.85 -1.35
C SER A 73 -4.33 8.16 -1.84
N VAL A 74 -3.90 8.47 -3.06
CA VAL A 74 -2.58 8.05 -3.58
C VAL A 74 -1.46 8.51 -2.64
N LEU A 75 -1.58 9.71 -2.06
CA LEU A 75 -0.60 10.26 -1.13
C LEU A 75 -0.49 9.43 0.16
N ASP A 76 -1.59 8.89 0.68
CA ASP A 76 -1.57 8.00 1.84
C ASP A 76 -0.74 6.74 1.55
N VAL A 77 -0.96 6.14 0.37
CA VAL A 77 -0.28 4.92 -0.05
C VAL A 77 1.21 5.16 -0.26
N VAL A 78 1.57 6.26 -0.93
CA VAL A 78 2.97 6.62 -1.15
C VAL A 78 3.66 6.92 0.18
N ASN A 79 3.05 7.73 1.05
CA ASN A 79 3.64 8.07 2.34
C ASN A 79 3.79 6.88 3.29
N ALA A 80 3.00 5.83 3.12
CA ALA A 80 3.13 4.61 3.92
C ALA A 80 4.44 3.85 3.65
N VAL A 81 5.01 3.98 2.45
CA VAL A 81 6.18 3.20 2.00
C VAL A 81 7.39 4.03 1.62
N ASP A 82 7.16 5.28 1.20
CA ASP A 82 8.16 6.24 0.75
C ASP A 82 7.69 7.67 1.09
N PRO A 83 7.82 8.09 2.37
CA PRO A 83 7.31 9.37 2.86
C PRO A 83 7.87 10.57 2.08
N ILE A 84 6.98 11.30 1.41
CA ILE A 84 7.34 12.55 0.73
C ILE A 84 7.57 13.63 1.79
N GLN A 85 8.77 14.20 1.79
CA GLN A 85 9.10 15.32 2.67
C GLN A 85 8.33 16.56 2.23
N ARG A 86 7.69 17.23 3.20
CA ARG A 86 7.03 18.50 2.95
C ARG A 86 8.09 19.59 2.80
N ILE A 87 7.94 20.42 1.78
CA ILE A 87 8.77 21.61 1.62
C ILE A 87 8.39 22.60 2.72
N THR A 88 9.33 22.90 3.62
CA THR A 88 9.17 23.84 4.73
C THR A 88 9.94 25.15 4.54
N GLY A 89 10.78 25.25 3.51
CA GLY A 89 11.55 26.45 3.14
C GLY A 89 11.45 26.74 1.64
N CYS A 90 11.83 27.96 1.24
CA CYS A 90 11.87 28.32 -0.18
C CYS A 90 12.96 27.50 -0.88
N PRO A 91 12.63 26.61 -1.85
CA PRO A 91 13.60 25.73 -2.49
C PRO A 91 14.57 26.46 -3.42
N LEU A 92 14.30 27.74 -3.71
CA LEU A 92 15.14 28.55 -4.58
C LEU A 92 16.27 29.23 -3.83
N GLU A 93 16.19 29.30 -2.50
CA GLU A 93 17.19 29.95 -1.63
C GLU A 93 17.56 31.39 -2.08
N LEU A 94 16.66 32.10 -2.76
CA LEU A 94 16.88 33.44 -3.30
C LEU A 94 16.68 34.57 -2.27
N ALA A 95 16.88 34.29 -0.99
CA ALA A 95 16.78 35.27 0.08
C ALA A 95 18.13 35.96 0.32
#